data_AF-A0A1G8BL11-F1
#
_entry.id   AF-A0A1G8BL11-F1
#
_cell.length_a   1.000
_cell.length_b   1.000
_cell.length_c   1.000
_cell.angle_alpha   90.00
_cell.angle_beta   90.00
_cell.angle_gamma   90.00
#
_symmetry.space_group_name_H-M   'P 1'
#
loop_
_entity.id
_entity.type
_entity.pdbx_description
1 polymer ?
#
loop_
_entity_poly.entity_id
_entity_poly.type
_entity_poly.pdbx_seq_one_letter_code
_entity_poly.pdbx_strand_id
1 'polypeptide(L)'
;MRYFSLDVPVGAKSVTFTLAPAAYADIGTLYLRSGSPTTRNADCQSVAVRGGTATCTISNPAPGTYYGRVNPNTALTGATILATYTQ
;
A
#
# COMPACT_ATOMS: atom_id res chain seq x y z
N MET A 1 -4.84 2.37 -12.71
CA MET A 1 -3.69 2.26 -11.77
C MET A 1 -3.70 3.46 -10.85
N ARG A 2 -3.59 3.26 -9.54
CA ARG A 2 -3.52 4.35 -8.55
C ARG A 2 -2.15 4.34 -7.87
N TYR A 3 -1.61 5.53 -7.63
CA TYR A 3 -0.31 5.74 -6.99
C TYR A 3 -0.51 6.62 -5.77
N PHE A 4 0.23 6.31 -4.71
CA PHE A 4 0.21 7.00 -3.43
C PHE A 4 1.65 7.21 -3.00
N SER A 5 1.94 8.35 -2.41
CA SER A 5 3.22 8.64 -1.79
C SER A 5 2.96 9.12 -0.37
N LEU A 6 3.77 8.64 0.57
CA LEU A 6 3.73 9.02 1.97
C LEU A 6 5.14 9.40 2.39
N ASP A 7 5.34 10.63 2.83
CA ASP A 7 6.60 11.05 3.41
C ASP A 7 6.67 10.61 4.86
N VAL A 8 7.62 9.72 5.13
CA VAL A 8 7.83 9.13 6.44
C VAL A 8 8.95 9.89 7.14
N PRO A 9 8.65 10.59 8.26
CA PRO A 9 9.65 11.37 8.96
C PRO A 9 10.67 10.46 9.66
N VAL A 10 11.81 11.05 10.03
CA VAL A 10 12.81 10.37 10.86
C VAL A 10 12.21 9.98 12.21
N GLY A 11 12.49 8.75 12.63
CA GLY A 11 11.96 8.17 13.87
C GLY A 11 10.63 7.45 13.73
N ALA A 12 10.08 7.29 12.52
CA ALA A 12 8.91 6.45 12.32
C ALA A 12 9.21 4.98 12.72
N LYS A 13 8.35 4.39 13.55
CA LYS A 13 8.47 3.00 14.03
C LYS A 13 7.83 1.99 13.08
N SER A 14 6.76 2.37 12.41
CA SER A 14 6.11 1.51 11.43
C SER A 14 5.35 2.32 10.40
N VAL A 15 5.24 1.78 9.19
CA VAL A 15 4.41 2.29 8.11
C VAL A 15 3.48 1.17 7.69
N THR A 16 2.17 1.44 7.67
CA THR A 16 1.14 0.48 7.27
C THR A 16 0.32 1.07 6.15
N PHE A 17 0.20 0.32 5.06
CA PHE A 17 -0.73 0.60 3.98
C PHE A 17 -1.78 -0.50 3.92
N THR A 18 -3.04 -0.09 3.90
CA THR A 18 -4.20 -0.97 3.83
C THR A 18 -5.04 -0.58 2.64
N LEU A 19 -5.26 -1.51 1.72
CA LEU A 19 -6.21 -1.40 0.62
C LEU A 19 -7.45 -2.23 0.98
N ALA A 20 -8.59 -1.57 1.12
CA ALA A 20 -9.87 -2.19 1.35
C ALA A 20 -10.71 -2.13 0.06
N PRO A 21 -10.96 -3.26 -0.62
CA PRO A 21 -11.92 -3.30 -1.73
C PRO A 21 -13.34 -2.96 -1.23
N ALA A 22 -14.15 -2.34 -2.09
CA ALA A 22 -15.54 -2.04 -1.76
C ALA A 22 -16.49 -3.19 -2.12
N ALA A 23 -16.17 -3.95 -3.17
CA ALA A 23 -16.94 -5.11 -3.59
C ALA A 23 -16.19 -6.43 -3.37
N TYR A 24 -16.93 -7.54 -3.21
CA TYR A 24 -16.32 -8.87 -3.09
C TYR A 24 -15.53 -9.28 -4.35
N ALA A 25 -15.99 -8.84 -5.54
CA ALA A 25 -15.34 -9.13 -6.81
C ALA A 25 -14.12 -8.23 -7.10
N ASP A 26 -13.85 -7.26 -6.24
CA ASP A 26 -12.71 -6.38 -6.40
C ASP A 26 -11.42 -7.11 -6.06
N ILE A 27 -10.48 -7.06 -7.00
CA ILE A 27 -9.16 -7.67 -6.89
C ILE A 27 -8.14 -6.60 -7.22
N GLY A 28 -7.18 -6.41 -6.32
CA GLY A 28 -6.13 -5.42 -6.49
C GLY A 28 -4.87 -5.83 -5.76
N THR A 29 -3.72 -5.61 -6.38
CA THR A 29 -2.43 -5.86 -5.74
C THR A 29 -1.84 -4.53 -5.26
N LEU A 30 -1.54 -4.45 -3.97
CA LEU A 30 -0.83 -3.36 -3.33
C LEU A 30 0.68 -3.68 -3.32
N TYR A 31 1.46 -2.73 -3.80
CA TYR A 31 2.93 -2.75 -3.76
C TYR A 31 3.39 -1.53 -2.98
N LEU A 32 4.29 -1.73 -2.02
CA LEU A 32 4.89 -0.67 -1.23
C LEU A 32 6.40 -0.69 -1.42
N ARG A 33 6.98 0.48 -1.72
CA ARG A 33 8.42 0.61 -1.88
C ARG A 33 8.94 1.97 -1.40
N SER A 34 10.02 1.95 -0.65
CA SER A 34 10.75 3.13 -0.21
C SER A 34 11.61 3.73 -1.33
N GLY A 35 11.63 5.06 -1.44
CA GLY A 35 12.53 5.82 -2.33
C GLY A 35 12.24 5.72 -3.82
N SER A 36 11.36 4.84 -4.28
CA SER A 36 11.02 4.72 -5.70
C SER A 36 9.60 4.19 -5.96
N PRO A 37 8.87 4.73 -6.95
CA PRO A 37 7.53 4.25 -7.34
C PRO A 37 7.53 2.95 -8.15
N THR A 38 8.61 2.17 -8.11
CA THR A 38 8.71 0.91 -8.86
C THR A 38 8.00 -0.23 -8.14
N THR A 39 7.29 -1.08 -8.88
CA THR A 39 6.75 -2.36 -8.36
C THR A 39 7.74 -3.50 -8.39
N ARG A 40 8.89 -3.30 -9.05
CA ARG A 40 9.95 -4.29 -9.13
C ARG A 40 10.72 -4.25 -7.82
N ASN A 41 10.85 -5.40 -7.14
CA ASN A 41 11.43 -5.51 -5.80
C ASN A 41 10.73 -4.60 -4.78
N ALA A 42 9.40 -4.67 -4.71
CA ALA A 42 8.66 -3.98 -3.66
C ALA A 42 9.13 -4.49 -2.29
N ASP A 43 9.27 -3.57 -1.33
CA ASP A 43 9.67 -3.91 0.05
C ASP A 43 8.56 -4.71 0.74
N CYS A 44 7.31 -4.47 0.31
CA CYS A 44 6.17 -5.25 0.75
C CYS A 44 5.09 -5.30 -0.35
N GLN A 45 4.45 -6.46 -0.50
CA GLN A 45 3.41 -6.72 -1.49
C GLN A 45 2.26 -7.47 -0.81
N SER A 46 1.03 -7.01 -1.04
CA SER A 46 -0.18 -7.62 -0.51
C SER A 46 -1.28 -7.60 -1.56
N VAL A 47 -2.16 -8.60 -1.56
CA VAL A 47 -3.22 -8.71 -2.58
C VAL A 47 -4.59 -8.74 -1.91
N ALA A 48 -5.49 -7.90 -2.40
CA ALA A 48 -6.89 -7.87 -2.03
C ALA A 48 -7.64 -8.80 -2.99
N VAL A 49 -8.32 -9.81 -2.45
CA VAL A 49 -9.15 -10.76 -3.20
C VAL A 49 -10.41 -11.03 -2.40
N ARG A 50 -11.54 -11.23 -3.08
CA ARG A 50 -12.78 -11.71 -2.43
C ARG A 50 -13.25 -10.81 -1.28
N GLY A 51 -13.15 -9.49 -1.46
CA GLY A 51 -13.44 -8.51 -0.41
C GLY A 51 -12.42 -8.44 0.73
N GLY A 52 -11.35 -9.24 0.66
CA GLY A 52 -10.25 -9.21 1.63
C GLY A 52 -9.42 -7.94 1.51
N THR A 53 -9.01 -7.39 2.65
CA THR A 53 -8.14 -6.21 2.71
C THR A 53 -6.69 -6.60 2.46
N ALA A 54 -5.98 -5.84 1.63
CA ALA A 54 -4.55 -6.00 1.44
C ALA A 54 -3.83 -5.06 2.40
N THR A 55 -3.30 -5.61 3.49
CA THR A 55 -2.49 -4.87 4.45
C THR A 55 -1.01 -5.18 4.25
N CYS A 56 -0.20 -4.15 4.35
CA CYS A 56 1.23 -4.20 4.15
C CYS A 56 1.89 -3.30 5.20
N THR A 57 2.63 -3.90 6.13
CA THR A 57 3.26 -3.20 7.25
C THR A 57 4.77 -3.36 7.17
N ILE A 58 5.48 -2.23 7.20
CA ILE A 58 6.93 -2.15 7.28
C ILE A 58 7.28 -1.66 8.69
N SER A 59 8.01 -2.49 9.44
CA SER A 59 8.58 -2.13 10.75
C SER A 59 9.93 -1.45 10.58
N ASN A 60 10.20 -0.46 11.42
CA ASN A 60 11.41 0.37 11.40
C ASN A 60 11.74 0.93 9.99
N PRO A 61 10.79 1.64 9.35
CA PRO A 61 10.99 2.22 8.03
C PRO A 61 12.15 3.23 8.03
N ALA A 62 13.00 3.18 7.01
CA ALA A 62 13.96 4.26 6.76
C ALA A 62 13.20 5.58 6.49
N PRO A 63 13.69 6.73 6.98
CA PRO A 63 13.08 8.02 6.66
C PRO A 63 13.15 8.29 5.16
N GLY A 64 12.06 8.86 4.62
CA GLY A 64 11.95 9.20 3.20
C GLY A 64 10.55 8.94 2.64
N THR A 65 10.42 9.13 1.33
CA THR A 65 9.14 8.94 0.63
C THR A 65 8.89 7.46 0.34
N TYR A 66 7.77 6.94 0.83
CA TYR A 66 7.27 5.62 0.50
C TYR A 66 6.23 5.74 -0.60
N TYR A 67 6.34 4.88 -1.61
CA TYR A 67 5.44 4.83 -2.73
C TYR A 67 4.58 3.57 -2.65
N GLY A 68 3.28 3.76 -2.44
CA GLY A 68 2.26 2.73 -2.54
C GLY A 68 1.65 2.73 -3.94
N ARG A 69 1.76 1.62 -4.67
CA ARG A 69 1.09 1.45 -5.96
C ARG A 69 0.03 0.38 -5.86
N VAL A 70 -1.18 0.70 -6.31
CA VAL A 70 -2.26 -0.26 -6.43
C VAL A 70 -2.46 -0.61 -7.89
N ASN A 71 -2.28 -1.89 -8.18
CA ASN A 71 -2.57 -2.48 -9.47
C ASN A 71 -3.93 -3.19 -9.41
N PRO A 72 -5.03 -2.54 -9.87
CA PRO A 72 -6.33 -3.20 -10.00
C PRO A 72 -6.25 -4.34 -11.02
N ASN A 73 -6.64 -5.54 -10.62
CA ASN A 73 -6.95 -6.63 -11.54
C ASN A 73 -8.40 -6.53 -12.05
N THR A 74 -9.30 -5.97 -11.23
CA THR A 74 -10.68 -5.66 -11.60
C THR A 74 -10.99 -4.18 -11.34
N ALA A 75 -12.18 -3.71 -11.72
CA ALA A 75 -12.59 -2.34 -11.49
C ALA A 75 -12.80 -2.07 -9.99
N LEU A 76 -11.76 -1.59 -9.30
CA LEU A 76 -11.82 -1.13 -7.89
C LEU A 76 -12.67 0.14 -7.76
N THR A 77 -14.00 0.01 -7.88
CA THR A 77 -14.95 1.12 -7.72
C THR A 77 -15.29 1.32 -6.25
N GLY A 78 -14.82 2.43 -5.67
CA GLY A 78 -15.07 2.77 -4.26
C GLY A 78 -14.07 2.17 -3.26
N ALA A 79 -13.03 1.48 -3.73
CA ALA A 79 -11.98 0.95 -2.86
C ALA A 79 -11.32 2.05 -2.03
N THR A 80 -11.14 1.79 -0.74
CA THR A 80 -10.54 2.72 0.22
C THR A 80 -9.10 2.34 0.47
N ILE A 81 -8.22 3.34 0.53
CA ILE A 81 -6.80 3.14 0.80
C ILE A 81 -6.44 3.98 1.99
N LEU A 82 -5.87 3.33 3.00
CA LEU A 82 -5.43 3.95 4.24
C LEU A 82 -3.92 3.77 4.36
N ALA A 83 -3.19 4.86 4.45
CA ALA A 83 -1.76 4.87 4.72
C ALA A 83 -1.55 5.52 6.09
N THR A 84 -0.95 4.78 7.01
CA THR A 84 -0.63 5.27 8.36
C THR A 84 0.83 5.00 8.67
N TYR A 85 1.42 5.86 9.49
CA TYR A 85 2.71 5.61 10.08
C TYR A 85 2.65 5.95 11.55
N THR A 86 3.49 5.28 12.33
CA THR A 86 3.66 5.54 13.77
C THR A 86 5.05 6.10 14.01
N GLN A 87 5.20 6.95 15.03
CA GLN A 87 6.47 7.53 15.47
C GLN A 87 6.80 7.09 16.89
#